data_AF-A0A368GE37-F1
#
_entry.id   AF-A0A368GE37-F1
#
_cell.length_a   1.000
_cell.length_b   1.000
_cell.length_c   1.000
_cell.angle_alpha   90.00
_cell.angle_beta   90.00
_cell.angle_gamma   90.00
#
_symmetry.space_group_name_H-M   'P 1'
#
loop_
_entity.id
_entity.type
_entity.pdbx_description
1 polymer ?
#
loop_
_entity_poly.entity_id
_entity_poly.type
_entity_poly.pdbx_seq_one_letter_code
_entity_poly.pdbx_strand_id
1 'polypeptide(L)'
;MITSNMSSLLLLQLVALYLIHVTRADLLAAPGSDPNVEESGNSEEYSGGDRQASSDGQAAIPKCEDGMKQNARERLVRGVKSKNPDLTYKCYLAEQALLELRGSSGGTHHNRASDGTDTGMGSSHGLLFQRPRKDKYPPRRFVGDAVKNWEKDLKDMKSTRFGCGLKQTPAEYLLVCFFE
;
A
#
# COMPACT_ATOMS: atom_id res chain seq x y z
N MET A 1 55.18 2.73 -11.00
CA MET A 1 53.76 3.01 -10.70
C MET A 1 52.92 2.31 -11.77
N ILE A 2 52.42 1.11 -11.46
CA ILE A 2 51.46 0.37 -12.31
C ILE A 2 50.39 -0.17 -11.36
N THR A 3 49.35 0.62 -11.13
CA THR A 3 48.19 0.26 -10.30
C THR A 3 46.93 0.83 -10.94
N SER A 4 46.64 0.43 -12.18
CA SER A 4 45.40 0.85 -12.87
C SER A 4 44.64 -0.27 -13.57
N ASN A 5 45.12 -1.52 -13.55
CA ASN A 5 44.50 -2.60 -14.33
C ASN A 5 43.62 -3.59 -13.54
N MET A 6 43.60 -3.54 -12.20
CA MET A 6 42.81 -4.50 -11.40
C MET A 6 41.35 -4.09 -11.19
N SER A 7 41.02 -2.79 -11.30
CA SER A 7 39.66 -2.29 -11.09
C SER A 7 38.71 -2.58 -12.25
N SER A 8 39.25 -2.71 -13.47
CA SER A 8 38.44 -2.94 -14.69
C SER A 8 37.91 -4.39 -14.76
N LEU A 9 38.69 -5.37 -14.31
CA LEU A 9 38.30 -6.77 -14.27
C LEU A 9 37.20 -7.05 -13.23
N LEU A 10 37.25 -6.37 -12.08
CA LEU A 10 36.23 -6.49 -11.03
C LEU A 10 34.87 -5.93 -11.47
N LEU A 11 34.87 -4.80 -12.19
CA LEU A 11 33.64 -4.23 -12.76
C LEU A 11 33.03 -5.16 -13.81
N LEU A 12 33.85 -5.79 -14.66
CA LEU A 12 33.36 -6.72 -15.68
C LEU A 12 32.70 -7.97 -15.05
N GLN A 13 33.25 -8.49 -13.95
CA GLN A 13 32.68 -9.63 -13.22
C GLN A 13 31.33 -9.29 -12.56
N LEU A 14 31.19 -8.09 -11.99
CA LEU A 14 29.93 -7.65 -11.38
C LEU A 14 28.82 -7.47 -12.43
N VAL A 15 29.13 -6.92 -13.60
CA VAL A 15 28.16 -6.78 -14.70
C VAL A 15 27.74 -8.16 -15.24
N ALA A 16 28.67 -9.10 -15.37
CA ALA A 16 28.34 -10.47 -15.81
C ALA A 16 27.41 -11.20 -14.82
N LEU A 17 27.64 -11.08 -13.51
CA LEU A 17 26.78 -11.66 -12.49
C LEU A 17 25.38 -11.03 -12.48
N TYR A 18 25.30 -9.71 -12.64
CA TYR A 18 24.03 -8.99 -12.74
C TYR A 18 23.21 -9.48 -13.95
N LEU A 19 23.83 -9.64 -15.12
CA LEU A 19 23.14 -10.11 -16.34
C LEU A 19 22.62 -11.55 -16.21
N ILE A 20 23.34 -12.44 -15.51
CA ILE A 20 22.87 -13.82 -15.26
C ILE A 20 21.65 -13.84 -14.32
N HIS A 21 21.59 -12.93 -13.35
CA HIS A 21 20.47 -12.87 -12.41
C HIS A 21 19.21 -12.25 -13.02
N VAL A 22 19.37 -11.26 -13.89
CA VAL A 22 18.24 -10.63 -14.61
C VAL A 22 17.62 -11.60 -15.63
N THR A 23 18.44 -12.42 -16.31
CA THR A 23 17.95 -13.36 -17.34
C THR A 23 17.31 -14.65 -16.79
N ARG A 24 17.58 -15.03 -15.53
CA ARG A 24 16.90 -16.16 -14.89
C ARG A 24 15.50 -15.84 -14.35
N ALA A 25 15.19 -14.56 -14.13
CA ALA A 25 13.86 -14.16 -13.65
C ALA A 25 12.78 -14.27 -14.74
N ASP A 26 13.16 -14.21 -16.02
CA ASP A 26 12.21 -14.23 -17.15
C ASP A 26 11.96 -15.63 -17.75
N LEU A 27 12.68 -16.67 -17.31
CA LEU A 27 12.62 -18.02 -17.90
C LEU A 27 11.68 -19.01 -17.17
N LEU A 28 10.87 -18.56 -16.21
CA LEU A 28 9.87 -19.39 -15.51
C LEU A 28 8.42 -18.96 -15.76
N ALA A 29 8.14 -18.26 -16.85
CA ALA A 29 6.78 -17.97 -17.30
C ALA A 29 6.43 -18.78 -18.56
N ALA A 30 5.77 -19.93 -18.37
CA ALA A 30 4.96 -20.58 -19.40
C ALA A 30 3.85 -21.47 -18.77
N PRO A 31 2.71 -21.70 -19.46
CA PRO A 31 1.37 -21.68 -18.86
C PRO A 31 0.55 -22.99 -18.96
N GLY A 32 -0.58 -23.05 -18.24
CA GLY A 32 -1.71 -24.02 -18.39
C GLY A 32 -1.49 -25.38 -17.70
N SER A 33 -2.45 -26.06 -17.06
CA SER A 33 -3.92 -26.09 -17.20
C SER A 33 -4.52 -26.83 -15.99
N ASP A 34 -5.70 -26.41 -15.50
CA ASP A 34 -6.63 -27.22 -14.67
C ASP A 34 -7.30 -28.33 -15.52
N PRO A 35 -8.09 -29.31 -14.99
CA PRO A 35 -8.64 -29.44 -13.62
C PRO A 35 -8.54 -30.86 -13.00
N ASN A 36 -8.77 -30.99 -11.69
CA ASN A 36 -9.63 -32.08 -11.20
C ASN A 36 -10.32 -31.77 -9.88
N VAL A 37 -11.56 -32.24 -9.82
CA VAL A 37 -12.63 -32.02 -8.84
C VAL A 37 -12.66 -33.16 -7.82
N GLU A 38 -13.04 -32.84 -6.57
CA GLU A 38 -13.82 -33.62 -5.55
C GLU A 38 -13.52 -32.99 -4.18
N GLU A 39 -14.36 -32.13 -3.61
CA GLU A 39 -15.64 -32.35 -2.91
C GLU A 39 -15.54 -32.99 -1.52
N SER A 40 -15.76 -32.16 -0.50
CA SER A 40 -16.45 -32.40 0.79
C SER A 40 -15.86 -31.43 1.81
N GLY A 41 -16.57 -30.46 2.37
CA GLY A 41 -17.94 -30.51 2.83
C GLY A 41 -17.88 -30.17 4.32
N ASN A 42 -18.24 -28.95 4.68
CA ASN A 42 -19.09 -28.71 5.83
C ASN A 42 -19.63 -27.28 5.82
N SER A 43 -20.94 -27.24 5.66
CA SER A 43 -21.84 -26.12 5.84
C SER A 43 -21.76 -25.60 7.28
N GLU A 44 -21.57 -24.30 7.44
CA GLU A 44 -22.31 -23.56 8.46
C GLU A 44 -22.86 -22.29 7.84
N GLU A 45 -24.17 -22.36 7.68
CA GLU A 45 -25.13 -21.34 7.36
C GLU A 45 -25.13 -20.25 8.44
N TYR A 46 -24.83 -19.00 8.08
CA TYR A 46 -25.41 -17.87 8.80
C TYR A 46 -25.90 -16.82 7.81
N SER A 47 -27.22 -16.83 7.70
CA SER A 47 -28.07 -15.91 6.96
C SER A 47 -27.86 -14.45 7.33
N GLY A 48 -28.07 -13.59 6.31
CA GLY A 48 -28.91 -12.40 6.41
C GLY A 48 -28.46 -11.27 7.35
N GLY A 49 -28.06 -10.14 6.77
CA GLY A 49 -27.90 -8.90 7.53
C GLY A 49 -27.41 -7.73 6.70
N ASP A 50 -28.34 -7.10 6.01
CA ASP A 50 -28.34 -5.69 5.60
C ASP A 50 -27.28 -5.21 4.60
N ARG A 51 -27.73 -5.20 3.33
CA ARG A 51 -27.46 -4.09 2.43
C ARG A 51 -27.94 -2.81 3.11
N GLN A 52 -27.07 -2.20 3.90
CA GLN A 52 -27.30 -0.86 4.40
C GLN A 52 -27.15 0.07 3.21
N ALA A 53 -28.30 0.36 2.59
CA ALA A 53 -28.46 1.46 1.66
C ALA A 53 -27.87 2.71 2.32
N SER A 54 -26.78 3.21 1.72
CA SER A 54 -26.22 4.50 2.08
C SER A 54 -27.26 5.55 1.71
N SER A 55 -28.09 5.92 2.68
CA SER A 55 -29.11 6.96 2.56
C SER A 55 -28.49 8.35 2.74
N ASP A 56 -27.43 8.60 1.98
CA ASP A 56 -26.83 9.91 1.78
C ASP A 56 -26.31 9.88 0.35
N GLY A 57 -26.63 10.88 -0.47
CA GLY A 57 -26.24 11.00 -1.89
C GLY A 57 -24.73 11.10 -2.14
N GLN A 58 -23.89 10.45 -1.33
CA GLN A 58 -22.47 10.27 -1.57
C GLN A 58 -22.26 9.30 -2.73
N ALA A 59 -21.55 9.80 -3.75
CA ALA A 59 -21.05 8.97 -4.84
C ALA A 59 -20.30 7.75 -4.29
N ALA A 60 -20.55 6.58 -4.89
CA ALA A 60 -19.89 5.34 -4.50
C ALA A 60 -18.36 5.50 -4.56
N ILE A 61 -17.67 4.96 -3.57
CA ILE A 61 -16.20 5.02 -3.51
C ILE A 61 -15.63 4.10 -4.60
N PRO A 62 -14.76 4.61 -5.49
CA PRO A 62 -14.32 3.87 -6.66
C PRO A 62 -13.52 2.61 -6.31
N LYS A 63 -13.56 1.65 -7.24
CA LYS A 63 -12.70 0.47 -7.20
C LYS A 63 -11.32 0.83 -7.78
N CYS A 64 -10.26 0.75 -6.97
CA CYS A 64 -8.88 1.08 -7.36
C CYS A 64 -7.91 -0.07 -7.05
N GLU A 65 -6.77 -0.10 -7.73
CA GLU A 65 -5.64 -1.00 -7.43
C GLU A 65 -4.72 -0.37 -6.38
N ASP A 66 -5.18 -0.36 -5.13
CA ASP A 66 -4.55 0.34 -4.01
C ASP A 66 -4.05 -0.59 -2.88
N GLY A 67 -4.12 -1.90 -3.10
CA GLY A 67 -3.74 -2.91 -2.10
C GLY A 67 -4.75 -3.07 -0.95
N MET A 68 -5.91 -2.42 -1.01
CA MET A 68 -6.98 -2.53 -0.03
C MET A 68 -8.17 -3.34 -0.55
N LYS A 69 -8.79 -4.11 0.35
CA LYS A 69 -10.14 -4.63 0.12
C LYS A 69 -11.15 -3.47 0.14
N GLN A 70 -12.23 -3.59 -0.64
CA GLN A 70 -13.27 -2.55 -0.75
C GLN A 70 -13.74 -2.01 0.61
N ASN A 71 -14.11 -2.89 1.55
CA ASN A 71 -14.58 -2.46 2.88
C ASN A 71 -13.52 -1.69 3.69
N ALA A 72 -12.23 -1.99 3.50
CA ALA A 72 -11.15 -1.26 4.16
C ALA A 72 -10.97 0.14 3.55
N ARG A 73 -11.04 0.23 2.21
CA ARG A 73 -11.03 1.50 1.48
C ARG A 73 -12.21 2.38 1.89
N GLU A 74 -13.41 1.83 1.97
CA GLU A 74 -14.60 2.59 2.37
C GLU A 74 -14.48 3.16 3.79
N ARG A 75 -13.95 2.36 4.72
CA ARG A 75 -13.66 2.83 6.09
C ARG A 75 -12.59 3.91 6.11
N LEU A 76 -11.54 3.77 5.31
CA LEU A 76 -10.48 4.77 5.20
C LEU A 76 -11.04 6.09 4.69
N VAL A 77 -11.74 6.06 3.56
CA VAL A 77 -12.29 7.26 2.91
C VAL A 77 -13.31 7.93 3.82
N ARG A 78 -14.22 7.18 4.45
CA ARG A 78 -15.18 7.75 5.40
C ARG A 78 -14.46 8.35 6.61
N GLY A 79 -13.42 7.69 7.11
CA GLY A 79 -12.60 8.19 8.22
C GLY A 79 -11.91 9.50 7.87
N VAL A 80 -11.23 9.57 6.72
CA VAL A 80 -10.58 10.79 6.23
C VAL A 80 -11.59 11.92 6.02
N LYS A 81 -12.70 11.64 5.32
CA LYS A 81 -13.76 12.62 5.06
C LYS A 81 -14.47 13.12 6.31
N SER A 82 -14.51 12.31 7.38
CA SER A 82 -15.04 12.77 8.67
C SER A 82 -14.17 13.81 9.36
N LYS A 83 -12.87 13.89 8.99
CA LYS A 83 -11.92 14.88 9.50
C LYS A 83 -11.79 16.08 8.57
N ASN A 84 -11.89 15.85 7.26
CA ASN A 84 -11.85 16.88 6.24
C ASN A 84 -12.84 16.54 5.10
N PRO A 85 -14.04 17.13 5.10
CA PRO A 85 -15.12 16.75 4.18
C PRO A 85 -14.86 17.13 2.72
N ASP A 86 -13.96 18.08 2.47
CA ASP A 86 -13.63 18.59 1.13
C ASP A 86 -12.75 17.62 0.34
N LEU A 87 -12.11 16.67 1.03
CA LEU A 87 -11.27 15.65 0.42
C LEU A 87 -12.07 14.65 -0.42
N THR A 88 -11.63 14.47 -1.66
CA THR A 88 -12.18 13.50 -2.61
C THR A 88 -11.16 12.42 -2.94
N TYR A 89 -11.58 11.15 -2.82
CA TYR A 89 -10.70 10.01 -3.12
C TYR A 89 -10.42 9.88 -4.62
N LYS A 90 -9.16 9.67 -5.02
CA LYS A 90 -8.72 9.53 -6.40
C LYS A 90 -7.87 8.26 -6.58
N CYS A 91 -8.25 7.40 -7.54
CA CYS A 91 -7.51 6.17 -7.79
C CYS A 91 -6.07 6.42 -8.25
N TYR A 92 -5.80 7.44 -9.07
CA TYR A 92 -4.43 7.72 -9.54
C TYR A 92 -3.46 8.02 -8.39
N LEU A 93 -3.90 8.76 -7.36
CA LEU A 93 -3.12 9.01 -6.15
C LEU A 93 -2.92 7.72 -5.32
N ALA A 94 -3.94 6.85 -5.30
CA ALA A 94 -3.87 5.58 -4.58
C ALA A 94 -2.89 4.60 -5.24
N GLU A 95 -2.89 4.53 -6.57
CA GLU A 95 -1.95 3.76 -7.38
C GLU A 95 -0.52 4.28 -7.19
N GLN A 96 -0.33 5.61 -7.23
CA GLN A 96 0.97 6.25 -6.96
C GLN A 96 1.48 5.91 -5.55
N ALA A 97 0.63 6.00 -4.53
CA ALA A 97 0.99 5.64 -3.16
C ALA A 97 1.34 4.14 -3.02
N LEU A 98 0.65 3.25 -3.75
CA LEU A 98 0.97 1.84 -3.76
C LEU A 98 2.31 1.53 -4.45
N LEU A 99 2.60 2.23 -5.55
CA LEU A 99 3.89 2.10 -6.25
C LEU A 99 5.05 2.51 -5.35
N GLU A 100 4.91 3.61 -4.60
CA GLU A 100 5.90 4.06 -3.63
C GLU A 100 6.17 2.99 -2.56
N LEU A 101 5.10 2.42 -2.01
CA LEU A 101 5.21 1.31 -1.06
C LEU A 101 5.89 0.07 -1.65
N ARG A 102 5.71 -0.21 -2.95
CA ARG A 102 6.37 -1.34 -3.64
C ARG A 102 7.86 -1.08 -3.85
N GLY A 103 8.24 0.15 -4.21
CA GLY A 103 9.63 0.58 -4.37
C GLY A 103 10.42 0.62 -3.05
N SER A 104 9.73 0.79 -1.92
CA SER A 104 10.36 0.71 -0.60
C SER A 104 10.76 -0.73 -0.25
N SER A 105 12.02 -1.08 -0.53
CA SER A 105 12.62 -2.38 -0.26
C SER A 105 13.11 -2.47 1.19
N GLY A 106 12.28 -3.04 2.07
CA GLY A 106 12.66 -3.82 3.26
C GLY A 106 13.69 -3.26 4.26
N GLY A 107 14.01 -1.97 4.19
CA GLY A 107 14.95 -1.31 5.10
C GLY A 107 14.24 -0.86 6.36
N THR A 108 14.79 -1.23 7.51
CA THR A 108 14.35 -0.87 8.86
C THR A 108 14.19 0.64 9.03
N HIS A 109 13.03 1.20 8.64
CA HIS A 109 12.68 2.58 8.98
C HIS A 109 12.25 2.61 10.45
N HIS A 110 13.24 2.79 11.33
CA HIS A 110 13.06 3.17 12.71
C HIS A 110 12.00 4.27 12.82
N ASN A 111 10.88 3.95 13.50
CA ASN A 111 9.88 4.85 14.12
C ASN A 111 10.05 6.36 13.87
N ARG A 112 10.07 6.79 12.62
CA ARG A 112 10.06 8.20 12.28
C ARG A 112 8.60 8.48 12.03
N ALA A 113 7.97 9.12 13.02
CA ALA A 113 6.75 9.86 12.76
C ALA A 113 7.10 10.80 11.60
N SER A 114 6.62 10.46 10.40
CA SER A 114 6.78 11.32 9.25
C SER A 114 5.98 12.57 9.56
N ASP A 115 6.66 13.71 9.61
CA ASP A 115 6.08 15.05 9.82
C ASP A 115 5.23 15.52 8.63
N GLY A 116 4.79 14.59 7.78
CA GLY A 116 3.99 14.86 6.60
C GLY A 116 4.76 15.48 5.43
N THR A 117 6.06 15.73 5.57
CA THR A 117 6.82 16.52 4.59
C THR A 117 7.96 15.78 3.87
N ASP A 118 8.36 14.60 4.33
CA ASP A 118 9.55 13.90 3.81
C ASP A 118 9.21 12.50 3.24
N THR A 119 8.24 12.42 2.32
CA THR A 119 8.08 11.22 1.46
C THR A 119 8.95 11.28 0.20
N GLY A 120 9.98 12.12 0.15
CA GLY A 120 10.94 12.18 -0.96
C GLY A 120 10.37 12.60 -2.32
N MET A 121 9.11 13.02 -2.41
CA MET A 121 8.45 13.43 -3.65
C MET A 121 8.08 14.91 -3.60
N GLY A 122 8.53 15.66 -4.61
CA GLY A 122 8.18 17.06 -4.79
C GLY A 122 6.67 17.26 -4.85
N SER A 123 6.19 18.31 -4.18
CA SER A 123 4.86 18.93 -4.33
C SER A 123 3.66 18.28 -3.62
N SER A 124 3.70 17.01 -3.18
CA SER A 124 2.57 16.34 -2.53
C SER A 124 2.82 16.17 -1.02
N HIS A 125 1.87 16.58 -0.17
CA HIS A 125 1.93 16.22 1.25
C HIS A 125 1.63 14.72 1.38
N GLY A 126 2.47 13.96 2.07
CA GLY A 126 2.36 12.51 2.19
C GLY A 126 2.24 12.08 3.66
N LEU A 127 1.22 11.31 4.00
CA LEU A 127 1.07 10.74 5.34
C LEU A 127 1.35 9.24 5.32
N LEU A 128 2.26 8.79 6.19
CA LEU A 128 2.65 7.39 6.36
C LEU A 128 2.19 6.89 7.73
N PHE A 129 1.64 5.68 7.75
CA PHE A 129 1.32 4.96 8.97
C PHE A 129 1.80 3.52 8.85
N GLN A 130 2.59 3.10 9.84
CA GLN A 130 3.20 1.77 9.88
C GLN A 130 2.91 1.07 11.20
N ARG A 131 2.63 -0.23 11.14
CA ARG A 131 2.50 -1.09 12.33
C ARG A 131 3.12 -2.46 12.09
N PRO A 132 3.99 -2.95 13.00
CA PRO A 132 4.47 -4.32 12.95
C PRO A 132 3.31 -5.32 13.04
N ARG A 133 3.41 -6.44 12.30
CA ARG A 133 2.52 -7.60 12.41
C ARG A 133 2.89 -8.40 13.65
N LYS A 134 2.52 -7.89 14.83
CA LYS A 134 2.55 -8.66 16.08
C LYS A 134 1.27 -9.46 16.20
N ASP A 135 1.34 -10.67 16.74
CA ASP A 135 0.20 -11.60 16.87
C ASP A 135 -1.04 -10.99 17.56
N LYS A 136 -0.84 -9.96 18.38
CA LYS A 136 -1.91 -9.28 19.13
C LYS A 136 -2.54 -8.09 18.40
N TYR A 137 -2.07 -7.70 17.21
CA TYR A 137 -2.59 -6.53 16.51
C TYR A 137 -3.66 -6.93 15.47
N PRO A 138 -4.95 -6.60 15.71
CA PRO A 138 -6.01 -6.97 14.80
C PRO A 138 -5.93 -6.13 13.50
N PRO A 139 -5.81 -6.76 12.31
CA PRO A 139 -5.63 -6.05 11.04
C PRO A 139 -6.80 -5.11 10.71
N ARG A 140 -8.00 -5.44 11.20
CA ARG A 140 -9.22 -4.64 11.00
C ARG A 140 -9.16 -3.26 11.64
N ARG A 141 -8.27 -3.04 12.62
CA ARG A 141 -8.08 -1.72 13.29
C ARG A 141 -7.08 -0.83 12.59
N PHE A 142 -6.24 -1.39 11.71
CA PHE A 142 -5.11 -0.68 11.10
C PHE A 142 -5.49 0.63 10.44
N VAL A 143 -6.49 0.60 9.55
CA VAL A 143 -7.00 1.79 8.85
C VAL A 143 -7.55 2.83 9.82
N GLY A 144 -8.31 2.41 10.84
CA GLY A 144 -8.91 3.34 11.81
C GLY A 144 -7.85 4.00 12.70
N ASP A 145 -6.84 3.24 13.12
CA ASP A 145 -5.72 3.76 13.92
C ASP A 145 -4.88 4.75 13.09
N ALA A 146 -4.71 4.52 11.78
CA ALA A 146 -4.04 5.45 10.88
C ALA A 146 -4.78 6.79 10.80
N VAL A 147 -6.08 6.78 10.52
CA VAL A 147 -6.91 7.99 10.46
C VAL A 147 -6.90 8.75 11.79
N LYS A 148 -6.92 8.03 12.92
CA LYS A 148 -6.83 8.65 14.25
C LYS A 148 -5.45 9.29 14.47
N ASN A 149 -4.38 8.66 13.99
CA ASN A 149 -3.02 9.20 14.12
C ASN A 149 -2.84 10.50 13.34
N TRP A 150 -3.48 10.61 12.17
CA TRP A 150 -3.43 11.77 11.28
C TRP A 150 -4.51 12.82 11.56
N GLU A 151 -5.26 12.72 12.66
CA GLU A 151 -6.45 13.57 12.87
C GLU A 151 -6.14 15.07 12.81
N LYS A 152 -5.00 15.50 13.35
CA LYS A 152 -4.59 16.91 13.31
C LYS A 152 -4.22 17.31 11.89
N ASP A 153 -3.37 16.53 11.22
CA ASP A 153 -2.90 16.82 9.86
C ASP A 153 -4.06 16.91 8.87
N LEU A 154 -5.04 16.00 8.97
CA LEU A 154 -6.22 16.00 8.11
C LEU A 154 -7.08 17.26 8.29
N LYS A 155 -7.25 17.76 9.52
CA LYS A 155 -8.04 18.97 9.80
C LYS A 155 -7.37 20.24 9.28
N ASP A 156 -6.04 20.29 9.34
CA ASP A 156 -5.27 21.47 8.96
C ASP A 156 -4.93 21.47 7.44
N MET A 157 -5.23 20.37 6.75
CA MET A 157 -4.89 20.16 5.34
C MET A 157 -5.78 20.95 4.38
N LYS A 158 -5.14 21.63 3.42
CA LYS A 158 -5.81 22.44 2.39
C LYS A 158 -6.06 21.70 1.06
N SER A 159 -5.53 20.49 0.93
CA SER A 159 -5.75 19.64 -0.23
C SER A 159 -7.22 19.29 -0.41
N THR A 160 -7.61 19.01 -1.65
CA THR A 160 -9.00 18.65 -2.01
C THR A 160 -9.10 17.22 -2.52
N ARG A 161 -7.95 16.59 -2.79
CA ARG A 161 -7.85 15.24 -3.33
C ARG A 161 -6.91 14.43 -2.48
N PHE A 162 -7.20 13.15 -2.37
CA PHE A 162 -6.30 12.20 -1.74
C PHE A 162 -6.43 10.83 -2.37
N GLY A 163 -5.39 10.03 -2.23
CA GLY A 163 -5.43 8.60 -2.53
C GLY A 163 -4.41 7.89 -1.67
N CYS A 164 -4.73 6.65 -1.30
CA CYS A 164 -3.91 5.90 -0.36
C CYS A 164 -3.64 4.50 -0.87
N GLY A 165 -2.41 4.03 -0.70
CA GLY A 165 -1.97 2.68 -0.99
C GLY A 165 -1.67 1.93 0.30
N LEU A 166 -1.99 0.64 0.32
CA LEU A 166 -1.73 -0.27 1.45
C LEU A 166 -0.85 -1.43 0.99
N LYS A 167 0.24 -1.67 1.72
CA LYS A 167 1.11 -2.83 1.53
C LYS A 167 1.12 -3.66 2.80
N GLN A 168 0.94 -4.97 2.65
CA GLN A 168 1.08 -5.94 3.73
C GLN A 168 2.30 -6.79 3.45
N THR A 169 3.26 -6.80 4.36
CA THR A 169 4.42 -7.70 4.32
C THR A 169 4.28 -8.74 5.42
N PRO A 170 5.13 -9.78 5.50
CA PRO A 170 5.14 -10.66 6.68
C PRO A 170 5.46 -9.92 7.99
N ALA A 171 6.24 -8.82 7.93
CA ALA A 171 6.72 -8.10 9.10
C ALA A 171 5.80 -6.96 9.56
N GLU A 172 5.08 -6.32 8.64
CA GLU A 172 4.36 -5.07 8.93
C GLU A 172 3.19 -4.77 7.99
N TYR A 173 2.34 -3.87 8.45
CA TYR A 173 1.34 -3.16 7.68
C TYR A 173 1.83 -1.75 7.40
N LEU A 174 1.76 -1.33 6.14
CA LEU A 174 2.14 0.01 5.68
C LEU A 174 0.95 0.63 4.96
N LEU A 175 0.61 1.87 5.31
CA LEU A 175 -0.39 2.69 4.64
C LEU A 175 0.22 4.05 4.34
N VAL A 176 0.22 4.45 3.07
CA VAL A 176 0.64 5.77 2.62
C VAL A 176 -0.54 6.45 1.95
N CYS A 177 -0.74 7.73 2.24
CA CYS A 177 -1.70 8.59 1.57
C CYS A 177 -0.98 9.79 0.96
N PHE A 178 -1.30 10.10 -0.29
CA PHE A 178 -0.90 11.35 -0.94
C PHE A 178 -2.08 12.29 -1.06
N PHE A 179 -1.78 13.59 -0.96
CA PHE A 179 -2.75 14.66 -0.94
C PHE A 179 -2.36 15.76 -1.93
N GLU A 180 -3.36 16.23 -2.68
CA GLU A 180 -3.27 17.30 -3.69
C GLU A 180 -4.35 18.37 -3.45
#